data_AF-A0A536SX48-F1
#
_entry.id   AF-A0A536SX48-F1
#
_cell.length_a   1.000
_cell.length_b   1.000
_cell.length_c   1.000
_cell.angle_alpha   90.00
_cell.angle_beta   90.00
_cell.angle_gamma   90.00
#
_symmetry.space_group_name_H-M   'P 1'
#
loop_
_entity.id
_entity.type
_entity.pdbx_description
1 polymer ?
#
loop_
_entity_poly.entity_id
_entity_poly.type
_entity_poly.pdbx_seq_one_letter_code
_entity_poly.pdbx_strand_id
1 'polypeptide(L)'
;MSYGCGDVIIGLNPASDDLDTIVRLEQLLEQVVRRLNLPTRYCVLSDIVKQHAARTQTRIDVGFQSLGGTSRSLAGMVGLDVDAVTDLARGFDGLYFETGQGSEVTNGAAESIDMVTLEARSYGLARHIRYETSSRWMIVNDVAGFIGPEVFRDAQQLERACLEDMMMAKLHGISMGLDVCATFHMGIAPSALRRLTARLVDRAAPAYLMSVAGNADPMLGYLTTSFREHPRLRRQAGRGITSSMEQRMRALGAMGNDGEPKPTCSTVAQLYAAYAKAGGDRRSSSSIEDEGHRRLSELRERGFDLGVADPSAAEARVDAIYAHARRALYASVDEGIIRDASPRCIQVRTTASSRDDYLAHPPAGERLRDEEARAIAALYSGQEPQVQIVISDGLNADAINEQLRALLPPLRRLLSDQGRHVGETDVVVQNGRVRAGYEIGGLVGAAVVIHVIGERPGTGLNTLSAYVTFGRDESGHSRWRRDLDHAATTAICGIHPKGKPPQAAAEEIARTVARILEQRKSGVALKAN
;
A
#
# COMPACT_ATOMS: atom_id res chain seq x y z
N MET A 1 -5.34 20.33 -4.31
CA MET A 1 -5.81 21.61 -4.88
C MET A 1 -5.98 22.74 -3.87
N SER A 2 -6.89 22.66 -2.87
CA SER A 2 -7.12 23.78 -1.93
C SER A 2 -5.91 24.19 -1.08
N TYR A 3 -4.93 23.30 -0.93
CA TYR A 3 -3.62 23.55 -0.30
C TYR A 3 -2.50 23.85 -1.31
N GLY A 4 -2.82 24.03 -2.60
CA GLY A 4 -1.84 24.16 -3.67
C GLY A 4 -1.08 22.87 -4.02
N CYS A 5 -1.56 21.69 -3.62
CA CYS A 5 -0.96 20.41 -4.04
C CYS A 5 -1.53 19.93 -5.38
N GLY A 6 -0.70 19.25 -6.18
CA GLY A 6 -1.05 18.62 -7.46
C GLY A 6 -0.51 19.32 -8.71
N ASP A 7 0.47 20.22 -8.57
CA ASP A 7 1.07 21.00 -9.66
C ASP A 7 2.10 20.24 -10.50
N VAL A 8 2.68 19.16 -9.96
CA VAL A 8 3.56 18.25 -10.71
C VAL A 8 2.75 17.13 -11.35
N ILE A 9 2.02 16.37 -10.53
CA ILE A 9 1.18 15.26 -10.96
C ILE A 9 0.07 15.00 -9.93
N ILE A 10 -1.06 14.47 -10.39
CA ILE A 10 -2.10 13.87 -9.54
C ILE A 10 -2.05 12.36 -9.74
N GLY A 11 -1.56 11.66 -8.73
CA GLY A 11 -1.40 10.20 -8.74
C GLY A 11 -2.48 9.46 -7.96
N LEU A 12 -2.74 8.21 -8.32
CA LEU A 12 -3.55 7.27 -7.53
C LEU A 12 -2.93 5.88 -7.59
N ASN A 13 -2.55 5.33 -6.43
CA ASN A 13 -2.12 3.94 -6.31
C ASN A 13 -3.36 3.05 -6.13
N PRO A 14 -3.69 2.17 -7.09
CA PRO A 14 -4.93 1.43 -7.05
C PRO A 14 -4.84 0.20 -6.13
N ALA A 15 -5.88 -0.03 -5.34
CA ALA A 15 -5.97 -1.24 -4.50
C ALA A 15 -6.15 -2.54 -5.31
N SER A 16 -6.62 -2.43 -6.55
CA SER A 16 -6.71 -3.53 -7.52
C SER A 16 -6.06 -3.10 -8.81
N ASP A 17 -5.21 -3.94 -9.35
CA ASP A 17 -4.41 -3.66 -10.53
C ASP A 17 -4.95 -4.44 -11.75
N ASP A 18 -6.28 -4.52 -11.88
CA ASP A 18 -6.96 -5.09 -13.05
C ASP A 18 -7.24 -4.01 -14.11
N LEU A 19 -7.37 -4.44 -15.36
CA LEU A 19 -7.49 -3.53 -16.51
C LEU A 19 -8.69 -2.57 -16.39
N ASP A 20 -9.84 -3.06 -15.94
CA ASP A 20 -11.06 -2.27 -15.83
C ASP A 20 -10.93 -1.20 -14.73
N THR A 21 -10.29 -1.56 -13.61
CA THR A 21 -9.96 -0.62 -12.54
C THR A 21 -9.01 0.47 -13.04
N ILE A 22 -7.93 0.11 -13.74
CA ILE A 22 -6.99 1.09 -14.32
C ILE A 22 -7.73 2.05 -15.25
N VAL A 23 -8.51 1.51 -16.20
CA VAL A 23 -9.27 2.31 -17.18
C VAL A 23 -10.20 3.31 -16.49
N ARG A 24 -10.97 2.84 -15.50
CA ARG A 24 -11.91 3.69 -14.76
C ARG A 24 -11.22 4.79 -13.96
N LEU A 25 -10.07 4.49 -13.34
CA LEU A 25 -9.33 5.45 -12.53
C LEU A 25 -8.60 6.49 -13.40
N GLU A 26 -8.05 6.08 -14.54
CA GLU A 26 -7.46 7.00 -15.52
C GLU A 26 -8.51 7.98 -16.06
N GLN A 27 -9.69 7.49 -16.42
CA GLN A 27 -10.82 8.34 -16.84
C GLN A 27 -11.27 9.30 -15.74
N LEU A 28 -11.25 8.86 -14.47
CA LEU A 28 -11.57 9.73 -13.33
C LEU A 28 -10.55 10.87 -13.20
N LEU A 29 -9.26 10.56 -13.25
CA LEU A 29 -8.20 11.56 -13.13
C LEU A 29 -8.22 12.53 -14.32
N GLU A 30 -8.38 12.02 -15.54
CA GLU A 30 -8.54 12.85 -16.74
C GLU A 30 -9.72 13.81 -16.59
N GLN A 31 -10.88 13.32 -16.10
CA GLN A 31 -12.06 14.16 -15.89
C GLN A 31 -11.79 15.29 -14.90
N VAL A 32 -11.07 15.03 -13.80
CA VAL A 32 -10.69 16.07 -12.84
C VAL A 32 -9.80 17.12 -13.51
N VAL A 33 -8.75 16.70 -14.20
CA VAL A 33 -7.81 17.60 -14.89
C VAL A 33 -8.52 18.42 -15.96
N ARG A 34 -9.34 17.79 -16.79
CA ARG A 34 -10.05 18.44 -17.90
C ARG A 34 -11.13 19.40 -17.42
N ARG A 35 -12.03 18.96 -16.52
CA ARG A 35 -13.15 19.78 -16.04
C ARG A 35 -12.69 20.98 -15.25
N LEU A 36 -11.61 20.83 -14.49
CA LEU A 36 -11.01 21.93 -13.75
C LEU A 36 -9.90 22.63 -14.54
N ASN A 37 -9.68 22.31 -15.81
CA ASN A 37 -8.64 22.88 -16.68
C ASN A 37 -7.30 23.07 -15.95
N LEU A 38 -6.83 21.99 -15.31
CA LEU A 38 -5.63 22.01 -14.47
C LEU A 38 -4.38 21.85 -15.35
N PRO A 39 -3.36 22.71 -15.21
CA PRO A 39 -2.09 22.57 -15.92
C PRO A 39 -1.18 21.58 -15.19
N THR A 40 -1.58 20.31 -15.16
CA THR A 40 -0.86 19.22 -14.49
C THR A 40 -0.99 17.91 -15.26
N ARG A 41 -0.24 16.90 -14.85
CA ARG A 41 -0.30 15.53 -15.36
C ARG A 41 -1.09 14.65 -14.40
N TYR A 42 -1.49 13.47 -14.86
CA TYR A 42 -2.10 12.46 -14.00
C TYR A 42 -1.58 11.05 -14.30
N CYS A 43 -1.71 10.15 -13.32
CA CYS A 43 -1.24 8.79 -13.44
C CYS A 43 -1.95 7.86 -12.46
N VAL A 44 -2.37 6.69 -12.91
CA VAL A 44 -2.61 5.53 -12.05
C VAL A 44 -1.32 4.73 -11.92
N LEU A 45 -0.84 4.55 -10.69
CA LEU A 45 0.46 3.95 -10.39
C LEU A 45 0.36 2.41 -10.43
N SER A 46 0.13 1.88 -11.64
CA SER A 46 -0.01 0.46 -11.96
C SER A 46 1.22 -0.08 -12.69
N ASP A 47 1.35 -1.39 -12.85
CA ASP A 47 2.42 -1.95 -13.68
C ASP A 47 2.38 -1.42 -15.13
N ILE A 48 3.55 -1.11 -15.73
CA ILE A 48 3.64 -0.49 -17.05
C ILE A 48 3.07 -1.37 -18.18
N VAL A 49 3.11 -2.70 -18.03
CA VAL A 49 2.52 -3.64 -19.00
C VAL A 49 1.01 -3.48 -19.03
N LYS A 50 0.39 -3.36 -17.85
CA LYS A 50 -1.06 -3.19 -17.73
C LYS A 50 -1.51 -1.81 -18.17
N GLN A 51 -0.76 -0.77 -17.83
CA GLN A 51 -0.99 0.57 -18.37
C GLN A 51 -0.87 0.57 -19.91
N HIS A 52 0.13 -0.12 -20.47
CA HIS A 52 0.27 -0.24 -21.92
C HIS A 52 -0.96 -0.91 -22.55
N ALA A 53 -1.49 -1.98 -21.95
CA ALA A 53 -2.72 -2.61 -22.40
C ALA A 53 -3.94 -1.67 -22.30
N ALA A 54 -4.04 -0.89 -21.22
CA ALA A 54 -5.12 0.07 -20.97
C ALA A 54 -5.20 1.20 -22.02
N ARG A 55 -4.10 1.52 -22.70
CA ARG A 55 -4.05 2.53 -23.78
C ARG A 55 -5.00 2.23 -24.94
N THR A 56 -5.39 0.97 -25.12
CA THR A 56 -6.38 0.57 -26.13
C THR A 56 -7.81 1.02 -25.80
N GLN A 57 -8.08 1.34 -24.53
CA GLN A 57 -9.43 1.67 -24.01
C GLN A 57 -9.54 3.08 -23.42
N THR A 58 -8.42 3.65 -22.95
CA THR A 58 -8.39 5.00 -22.37
C THR A 58 -7.07 5.69 -22.65
N ARG A 59 -7.03 7.01 -22.47
CA ARG A 59 -5.78 7.78 -22.50
C ARG A 59 -5.02 7.57 -21.19
N ILE A 60 -3.76 7.15 -21.30
CA ILE A 60 -2.79 7.17 -20.21
C ILE A 60 -1.89 8.39 -20.41
N ASP A 61 -1.86 9.30 -19.44
CA ASP A 61 -1.11 10.56 -19.58
C ASP A 61 0.37 10.40 -19.21
N VAL A 62 0.68 9.62 -18.17
CA VAL A 62 2.04 9.31 -17.74
C VAL A 62 2.13 7.82 -17.47
N GLY A 63 3.14 7.16 -18.04
CA GLY A 63 3.44 5.76 -17.75
C GLY A 63 4.23 5.62 -16.46
N PHE A 64 3.72 4.84 -15.51
CA PHE A 64 4.39 4.55 -14.24
C PHE A 64 5.13 3.21 -14.24
N GLN A 65 6.25 3.11 -13.52
CA GLN A 65 6.86 1.82 -13.16
C GLN A 65 7.77 1.93 -11.93
N SER A 66 7.70 0.97 -11.01
CA SER A 66 8.74 0.81 -9.98
C SER A 66 10.00 0.21 -10.61
N LEU A 67 11.17 0.76 -10.27
CA LEU A 67 12.47 0.31 -10.76
C LEU A 67 13.30 -0.33 -9.64
N GLY A 68 14.24 -1.18 -10.03
CA GLY A 68 15.25 -1.74 -9.14
C GLY A 68 16.63 -1.79 -9.79
N GLY A 69 17.67 -1.87 -8.96
CA GLY A 69 19.06 -1.79 -9.33
C GLY A 69 19.65 -3.09 -9.92
N THR A 70 18.91 -4.20 -9.91
CA THR A 70 19.35 -5.47 -10.51
C THR A 70 18.37 -5.96 -11.57
N SER A 71 18.86 -6.72 -12.56
CA SER A 71 17.97 -7.34 -13.55
C SER A 71 17.00 -8.30 -12.89
N ARG A 72 17.41 -8.97 -11.80
CA ARG A 72 16.53 -9.83 -11.01
C ARG A 72 15.40 -9.05 -10.34
N SER A 73 15.69 -7.88 -9.76
CA SER A 73 14.66 -7.08 -9.11
C SER A 73 13.68 -6.51 -10.12
N LEU A 74 14.16 -5.96 -11.24
CA LEU A 74 13.29 -5.45 -12.31
C LEU A 74 12.40 -6.57 -12.87
N ALA A 75 12.98 -7.71 -13.25
CA ALA A 75 12.20 -8.84 -13.76
C ALA A 75 11.21 -9.38 -12.71
N GLY A 76 11.56 -9.35 -11.42
CA GLY A 76 10.66 -9.72 -10.34
C GLY A 76 9.48 -8.76 -10.15
N MET A 77 9.67 -7.46 -10.43
CA MET A 77 8.64 -6.43 -10.29
C MET A 77 7.65 -6.43 -11.48
N VAL A 78 8.16 -6.41 -12.71
CA VAL A 78 7.36 -6.20 -13.94
C VAL A 78 7.31 -7.43 -14.87
N GLY A 79 8.11 -8.46 -14.61
CA GLY A 79 8.21 -9.62 -15.50
C GLY A 79 8.96 -9.35 -16.80
N LEU A 80 9.65 -8.22 -16.90
CA LEU A 80 10.36 -7.74 -18.09
C LEU A 80 11.82 -7.40 -17.77
N ASP A 81 12.67 -7.48 -18.80
CA ASP A 81 14.02 -6.95 -18.75
C ASP A 81 14.06 -5.44 -19.09
N VAL A 82 15.26 -4.86 -19.04
CA VAL A 82 15.46 -3.42 -19.27
C VAL A 82 15.02 -3.01 -20.68
N ASP A 83 15.32 -3.80 -21.69
CA ASP A 83 15.01 -3.47 -23.09
C ASP A 83 13.50 -3.48 -23.31
N ALA A 84 12.80 -4.50 -22.81
CA ALA A 84 11.34 -4.59 -22.93
C ALA A 84 10.62 -3.47 -22.15
N VAL A 85 11.09 -3.11 -20.94
CA VAL A 85 10.55 -1.94 -20.22
C VAL A 85 10.79 -0.66 -21.00
N THR A 86 11.98 -0.49 -21.57
CA THR A 86 12.33 0.68 -22.38
C THR A 86 11.46 0.80 -23.63
N ASP A 87 11.21 -0.33 -24.30
CA ASP A 87 10.32 -0.41 -25.46
C ASP A 87 8.89 0.02 -25.12
N LEU A 88 8.34 -0.46 -23.99
CA LEU A 88 7.02 -0.02 -23.52
C LEU A 88 7.01 1.46 -23.15
N ALA A 89 8.07 1.95 -22.50
CA ALA A 89 8.21 3.34 -22.09
C ALA A 89 8.18 4.32 -23.28
N ARG A 90 8.66 3.92 -24.48
CA ARG A 90 8.53 4.74 -25.71
C ARG A 90 7.08 5.02 -26.10
N GLY A 91 6.14 4.24 -25.59
CA GLY A 91 4.71 4.42 -25.85
C GLY A 91 4.05 5.56 -25.07
N PHE A 92 4.74 6.21 -24.12
CA PHE A 92 4.15 7.21 -23.23
C PHE A 92 4.77 8.59 -23.42
N ASP A 93 3.93 9.64 -23.39
CA ASP A 93 4.37 11.04 -23.54
C ASP A 93 5.13 11.57 -22.31
N GLY A 94 4.93 10.94 -21.16
CA GLY A 94 5.65 11.22 -19.92
C GLY A 94 5.86 9.95 -19.12
N LEU A 95 6.92 9.94 -18.31
CA LEU A 95 7.31 8.79 -17.51
C LEU A 95 7.41 9.17 -16.03
N TYR A 96 6.98 8.26 -15.16
CA TYR A 96 7.12 8.39 -13.72
C TYR A 96 7.69 7.08 -13.17
N PHE A 97 8.91 7.13 -12.64
CA PHE A 97 9.50 5.99 -11.96
C PHE A 97 9.48 6.14 -10.45
N GLU A 98 9.37 5.02 -9.75
CA GLU A 98 9.48 4.97 -8.30
C GLU A 98 10.60 4.03 -7.88
N THR A 99 11.37 4.46 -6.88
CA THR A 99 12.51 3.74 -6.32
C THR A 99 12.47 3.80 -4.80
N GLY A 100 13.44 3.18 -4.13
CA GLY A 100 13.45 3.12 -2.68
C GLY A 100 14.51 2.15 -2.20
N GLN A 101 15.43 2.67 -1.39
CA GLN A 101 16.44 1.83 -0.74
C GLN A 101 15.79 0.68 0.04
N GLY A 102 16.39 -0.50 -0.10
CA GLY A 102 16.00 -1.72 0.62
C GLY A 102 15.06 -2.64 -0.15
N SER A 103 14.45 -2.19 -1.26
CA SER A 103 13.51 -3.01 -2.03
C SER A 103 14.11 -4.35 -2.49
N GLU A 104 15.34 -4.36 -2.98
CA GLU A 104 16.05 -5.56 -3.42
C GLU A 104 16.54 -6.42 -2.27
N VAL A 105 16.88 -5.81 -1.13
CA VAL A 105 17.30 -6.55 0.06
C VAL A 105 16.12 -7.34 0.61
N THR A 106 14.96 -6.71 0.75
CA THR A 106 13.76 -7.37 1.27
C THR A 106 13.18 -8.40 0.31
N ASN A 107 13.37 -8.21 -1.01
CA ASN A 107 12.90 -9.15 -2.02
C ASN A 107 13.94 -10.22 -2.39
N GLY A 108 15.11 -10.26 -1.74
CA GLY A 108 16.16 -11.26 -2.01
C GLY A 108 16.85 -11.10 -3.38
N ALA A 109 16.80 -9.90 -3.94
CA ALA A 109 17.34 -9.54 -5.25
C ALA A 109 18.57 -8.61 -5.19
N ALA A 110 19.13 -8.38 -3.99
CA ALA A 110 20.27 -7.48 -3.78
C ALA A 110 21.61 -7.99 -4.33
N GLU A 111 21.74 -9.30 -4.56
CA GLU A 111 22.97 -9.91 -5.12
C GLU A 111 24.26 -9.53 -4.36
N SER A 112 24.16 -9.44 -3.03
CA SER A 112 25.26 -9.04 -2.13
C SER A 112 25.77 -7.60 -2.32
N ILE A 113 24.99 -6.75 -2.98
CA ILE A 113 25.24 -5.32 -3.13
C ILE A 113 24.48 -4.56 -2.03
N ASP A 114 25.07 -3.50 -1.49
CA ASP A 114 24.43 -2.65 -0.50
C ASP A 114 23.30 -1.78 -1.08
N MET A 115 22.39 -1.32 -0.21
CA MET A 115 21.18 -0.58 -0.61
C MET A 115 21.48 0.71 -1.35
N VAL A 116 22.52 1.45 -0.96
CA VAL A 116 22.86 2.76 -1.55
C VAL A 116 23.35 2.59 -2.98
N THR A 117 24.22 1.60 -3.20
CA THR A 117 24.69 1.28 -4.56
C THR A 117 23.56 0.80 -5.47
N LEU A 118 22.62 0.02 -4.95
CA LEU A 118 21.46 -0.45 -5.72
C LEU A 118 20.52 0.70 -6.10
N GLU A 119 20.25 1.60 -5.18
CA GLU A 119 19.42 2.78 -5.43
C GLU A 119 20.05 3.72 -6.47
N ALA A 120 21.38 3.93 -6.40
CA ALA A 120 22.12 4.64 -7.44
C ALA A 120 21.98 3.98 -8.83
N ARG A 121 21.95 2.64 -8.89
CA ARG A 121 21.74 1.90 -10.14
C ARG A 121 20.33 2.08 -10.69
N SER A 122 19.31 2.13 -9.83
CA SER A 122 17.93 2.44 -10.21
C SER A 122 17.84 3.83 -10.88
N TYR A 123 18.56 4.83 -10.35
CA TYR A 123 18.70 6.13 -11.00
C TYR A 123 19.44 6.05 -12.33
N GLY A 124 20.51 5.26 -12.41
CA GLY A 124 21.19 4.96 -13.68
C GLY A 124 20.24 4.40 -14.74
N LEU A 125 19.37 3.46 -14.36
CA LEU A 125 18.35 2.87 -15.22
C LEU A 125 17.30 3.90 -15.66
N ALA A 126 16.74 4.70 -14.74
CA ALA A 126 15.80 5.77 -15.09
C ALA A 126 16.42 6.78 -16.07
N ARG A 127 17.69 7.15 -15.85
CA ARG A 127 18.46 8.01 -16.76
C ARG A 127 18.62 7.35 -18.14
N HIS A 128 18.95 6.07 -18.20
CA HIS A 128 19.07 5.32 -19.46
C HIS A 128 17.75 5.33 -20.23
N ILE A 129 16.63 4.96 -19.59
CA ILE A 129 15.31 4.95 -20.22
C ILE A 129 14.95 6.34 -20.75
N ARG A 130 15.25 7.42 -20.01
CA ARG A 130 15.04 8.79 -20.50
C ARG A 130 15.73 9.07 -21.82
N TYR A 131 16.99 8.67 -21.96
CA TYR A 131 17.76 8.88 -23.19
C TYR A 131 17.19 8.06 -24.34
N GLU A 132 16.92 6.77 -24.12
CA GLU A 132 16.43 5.85 -25.16
C GLU A 132 15.01 6.15 -25.65
N THR A 133 14.19 6.76 -24.78
CA THR A 133 12.82 7.18 -25.10
C THR A 133 12.75 8.62 -25.61
N SER A 134 13.81 9.41 -25.45
CA SER A 134 13.79 10.87 -25.64
C SER A 134 12.64 11.57 -24.91
N SER A 135 12.21 11.00 -23.76
CA SER A 135 11.09 11.51 -22.99
C SER A 135 11.40 12.92 -22.45
N ARG A 136 10.54 13.88 -22.79
CA ARG A 136 10.69 15.30 -22.39
C ARG A 136 10.22 15.55 -20.98
N TRP A 137 9.27 14.73 -20.49
CA TRP A 137 8.73 14.83 -19.15
C TRP A 137 8.97 13.51 -18.43
N MET A 138 9.91 13.51 -17.49
CA MET A 138 10.18 12.37 -16.64
C MET A 138 10.45 12.83 -15.21
N ILE A 139 9.80 12.17 -14.27
CA ILE A 139 10.06 12.32 -12.83
C ILE A 139 10.44 10.97 -12.22
N VAL A 140 11.19 11.03 -11.13
CA VAL A 140 11.48 9.87 -10.27
C VAL A 140 11.09 10.24 -8.85
N ASN A 141 10.33 9.38 -8.17
CA ASN A 141 10.04 9.53 -6.75
C ASN A 141 10.82 8.48 -5.97
N ASP A 142 11.60 8.90 -5.00
CA ASP A 142 12.10 7.99 -3.97
C ASP A 142 11.07 7.86 -2.84
N VAL A 143 10.88 6.64 -2.33
CA VAL A 143 9.98 6.35 -1.21
C VAL A 143 10.78 5.88 0.02
N ALA A 144 11.42 6.83 0.68
CA ALA A 144 12.22 6.58 1.87
C ALA A 144 11.36 6.25 3.11
N GLY A 145 11.53 5.05 3.67
CA GLY A 145 10.90 4.64 4.94
C GLY A 145 9.57 3.88 4.82
N PHE A 146 9.24 3.43 3.60
CA PHE A 146 8.00 2.70 3.29
C PHE A 146 7.99 1.25 3.76
N ILE A 147 9.17 0.62 3.78
CA ILE A 147 9.32 -0.81 4.08
C ILE A 147 9.16 -1.06 5.58
N GLY A 148 10.10 -0.55 6.40
CA GLY A 148 10.08 -0.72 7.84
C GLY A 148 11.47 -0.63 8.51
N PRO A 149 11.56 -0.99 9.81
CA PRO A 149 12.79 -0.95 10.61
C PRO A 149 13.87 -1.94 10.14
N GLU A 150 13.54 -2.90 9.28
CA GLU A 150 14.48 -3.80 8.61
C GLU A 150 15.37 -3.05 7.60
N VAL A 151 14.91 -1.91 7.08
CA VAL A 151 15.68 -1.03 6.18
C VAL A 151 16.23 0.17 6.96
N PHE A 152 15.36 0.91 7.66
CA PHE A 152 15.76 2.06 8.47
C PHE A 152 15.18 1.97 9.87
N ARG A 153 16.03 1.71 10.85
CA ARG A 153 15.63 1.50 12.25
C ARG A 153 15.17 2.79 12.94
N ASP A 154 15.74 3.92 12.57
CA ASP A 154 15.49 5.20 13.24
C ASP A 154 15.47 6.39 12.27
N ALA A 155 15.11 7.55 12.81
CA ALA A 155 15.03 8.79 12.05
C ALA A 155 16.39 9.27 11.52
N GLN A 156 17.51 8.89 12.14
CA GLN A 156 18.84 9.30 11.66
C GLN A 156 19.23 8.52 10.41
N GLN A 157 18.94 7.22 10.37
CA GLN A 157 19.12 6.39 9.18
C GLN A 157 18.22 6.85 8.04
N LEU A 158 16.94 7.15 8.33
CA LEU A 158 16.02 7.69 7.33
C LEU A 158 16.51 9.04 6.77
N GLU A 159 16.93 9.97 7.62
CA GLU A 159 17.47 11.27 7.17
C GLU A 159 18.74 11.09 6.33
N ARG A 160 19.62 10.16 6.72
CA ARG A 160 20.83 9.83 5.98
C ARG A 160 20.52 9.31 4.57
N ALA A 161 19.63 8.32 4.46
CA ALA A 161 19.24 7.74 3.19
C ALA A 161 18.63 8.79 2.25
N CYS A 162 17.66 9.58 2.75
CA CYS A 162 17.07 10.67 1.98
C CYS A 162 18.11 11.66 1.42
N LEU A 163 19.16 11.98 2.19
CA LEU A 163 20.23 12.88 1.74
C LEU A 163 21.13 12.22 0.69
N GLU A 164 21.45 10.93 0.84
CA GLU A 164 22.20 10.14 -0.14
C GLU A 164 21.42 10.07 -1.46
N ASP A 165 20.15 9.67 -1.39
CA ASP A 165 19.26 9.49 -2.53
C ASP A 165 19.09 10.78 -3.33
N MET A 166 18.82 11.89 -2.63
CA MET A 166 18.72 13.21 -3.27
C MET A 166 20.03 13.71 -3.89
N MET A 167 21.18 13.33 -3.33
CA MET A 167 22.50 13.67 -3.89
C MET A 167 22.76 12.84 -5.15
N MET A 168 22.58 11.51 -5.08
CA MET A 168 22.79 10.58 -6.18
C MET A 168 21.88 10.91 -7.38
N ALA A 169 20.59 11.13 -7.15
CA ALA A 169 19.66 11.48 -8.21
C ALA A 169 20.02 12.80 -8.92
N LYS A 170 20.47 13.81 -8.17
CA LYS A 170 20.97 15.07 -8.76
C LYS A 170 22.23 14.87 -9.59
N LEU A 171 23.17 14.04 -9.13
CA LEU A 171 24.36 13.68 -9.92
C LEU A 171 23.99 12.91 -11.20
N HIS A 172 22.96 12.07 -11.14
CA HIS A 172 22.37 11.45 -12.33
C HIS A 172 21.58 12.43 -13.22
N GLY A 173 21.35 13.66 -12.78
CA GLY A 173 20.62 14.67 -13.53
C GLY A 173 19.14 14.34 -13.67
N ILE A 174 18.54 13.77 -12.63
CA ILE A 174 17.14 13.36 -12.58
C ILE A 174 16.31 14.38 -11.80
N SER A 175 15.12 14.69 -12.32
CA SER A 175 14.10 15.47 -11.63
C SER A 175 13.44 14.59 -10.58
N MET A 176 14.00 14.57 -9.37
CA MET A 176 13.57 13.67 -8.30
C MET A 176 12.75 14.36 -7.21
N GLY A 177 11.64 13.74 -6.85
CA GLY A 177 10.88 14.02 -5.64
C GLY A 177 11.16 13.01 -4.53
N LEU A 178 10.60 13.29 -3.36
CA LEU A 178 10.84 12.48 -2.17
C LEU A 178 9.52 12.24 -1.41
N ASP A 179 9.19 10.98 -1.15
CA ASP A 179 8.20 10.59 -0.13
C ASP A 179 8.93 10.25 1.17
N VAL A 180 9.07 11.25 2.03
CA VAL A 180 9.63 11.07 3.38
C VAL A 180 8.57 10.43 4.26
N CYS A 181 8.67 9.12 4.41
CA CYS A 181 7.67 8.34 5.13
C CYS A 181 8.23 7.53 6.29
N ALA A 182 7.32 7.07 7.15
CA ALA A 182 7.64 6.09 8.16
C ALA A 182 6.46 5.17 8.41
N THR A 183 6.72 3.87 8.39
CA THR A 183 5.74 2.90 8.89
C THR A 183 5.61 3.01 10.42
N PHE A 184 4.45 2.63 10.94
CA PHE A 184 4.17 2.75 12.38
C PHE A 184 5.10 1.91 13.29
N HIS A 185 5.72 0.86 12.74
CA HIS A 185 6.62 -0.03 13.48
C HIS A 185 8.08 0.45 13.52
N MET A 186 8.46 1.46 12.72
CA MET A 186 9.78 2.13 12.85
C MET A 186 9.91 2.98 14.12
N GLY A 187 8.80 3.29 14.81
CA GLY A 187 8.85 4.06 16.05
C GLY A 187 9.20 5.55 15.86
N ILE A 188 9.15 6.05 14.63
CA ILE A 188 9.33 7.48 14.33
C ILE A 188 8.01 8.20 14.59
N ALA A 189 7.97 9.01 15.64
CA ALA A 189 6.79 9.79 15.99
C ALA A 189 6.39 10.78 14.86
N PRO A 190 5.09 11.06 14.65
CA PRO A 190 4.64 11.97 13.60
C PRO A 190 5.34 13.33 13.64
N SER A 191 5.51 13.93 14.82
CA SER A 191 6.20 15.22 14.97
C SER A 191 7.69 15.15 14.60
N ALA A 192 8.34 14.01 14.84
CA ALA A 192 9.73 13.80 14.46
C ALA A 192 9.87 13.70 12.93
N LEU A 193 8.96 12.95 12.28
CA LEU A 193 8.89 12.84 10.81
C LEU A 193 8.65 14.20 10.15
N ARG A 194 7.75 15.03 10.69
CA ARG A 194 7.51 16.41 10.20
C ARG A 194 8.76 17.29 10.30
N ARG A 195 9.49 17.22 11.43
CA ARG A 195 10.75 17.97 11.61
C ARG A 195 11.85 17.48 10.66
N LEU A 196 11.95 16.18 10.45
CA LEU A 196 12.89 15.57 9.52
C LEU A 196 12.59 16.00 8.09
N THR A 197 11.33 15.92 7.65
CA THR A 197 10.88 16.39 6.34
C THR A 197 11.23 17.86 6.13
N ALA A 198 10.96 18.73 7.12
CA ALA A 198 11.30 20.15 7.02
C ALA A 198 12.80 20.41 6.89
N ARG A 199 13.67 19.60 7.51
CA ARG A 199 15.13 19.69 7.33
C ARG A 199 15.56 19.21 5.94
N LEU A 200 14.96 18.14 5.43
CA LEU A 200 15.26 17.61 4.10
C LEU A 200 14.85 18.57 3.00
N VAL A 201 13.70 19.24 3.13
CA VAL A 201 13.29 20.29 2.19
C VAL A 201 14.33 21.42 2.12
N ASP A 202 14.82 21.86 3.27
CA ASP A 202 15.81 22.94 3.39
C ASP A 202 17.19 22.53 2.83
N ARG A 203 17.67 21.34 3.19
CA ARG A 203 19.04 20.88 2.89
C ARG A 203 19.17 20.18 1.55
N ALA A 204 18.17 19.37 1.19
CA ALA A 204 18.22 18.49 0.03
C ALA A 204 17.48 19.07 -1.18
N ALA A 205 16.55 20.01 -0.98
CA ALA A 205 15.76 20.65 -2.03
C ALA A 205 15.19 19.64 -3.06
N PRO A 206 14.30 18.72 -2.65
CA PRO A 206 13.61 17.83 -3.59
C PRO A 206 12.75 18.63 -4.57
N ALA A 207 12.56 18.13 -5.80
CA ALA A 207 11.76 18.82 -6.81
C ALA A 207 10.27 18.86 -6.42
N TYR A 208 9.80 17.83 -5.72
CA TYR A 208 8.47 17.74 -5.15
C TYR A 208 8.48 16.79 -3.94
N LEU A 209 7.41 16.85 -3.15
CA LEU A 209 7.12 15.86 -2.10
C LEU A 209 5.80 15.17 -2.41
N MET A 210 5.66 13.92 -1.99
CA MET A 210 4.35 13.28 -1.94
C MET A 210 3.42 13.97 -0.95
N SER A 211 2.12 13.76 -1.15
CA SER A 211 1.13 14.24 -0.19
C SER A 211 -0.16 13.45 -0.21
N VAL A 212 -0.71 13.26 0.98
CA VAL A 212 -2.01 12.62 1.19
C VAL A 212 -2.96 13.54 1.98
N ALA A 213 -4.25 13.19 1.95
CA ALA A 213 -5.24 13.80 2.81
C ALA A 213 -5.05 13.31 4.25
N GLY A 214 -4.55 14.19 5.13
CA GLY A 214 -4.04 13.79 6.45
C GLY A 214 -2.55 13.47 6.39
N ASN A 215 -2.04 12.65 7.31
CA ASN A 215 -0.64 12.23 7.35
C ASN A 215 -0.47 10.71 7.37
N ALA A 216 -1.57 9.95 7.46
CA ALA A 216 -1.56 8.50 7.51
C ALA A 216 -2.28 8.00 6.26
N ASP A 217 -1.57 7.26 5.40
CA ASP A 217 -2.19 6.58 4.28
C ASP A 217 -2.92 5.33 4.79
N PRO A 218 -4.26 5.25 4.67
CA PRO A 218 -5.02 4.14 5.23
C PRO A 218 -4.87 2.85 4.43
N MET A 219 -4.48 2.92 3.15
CA MET A 219 -4.31 1.75 2.29
C MET A 219 -2.90 1.17 2.44
N LEU A 220 -1.90 2.04 2.43
CA LEU A 220 -0.49 1.65 2.45
C LEU A 220 0.07 1.53 3.88
N GLY A 221 -0.63 2.07 4.87
CA GLY A 221 -0.32 1.85 6.29
C GLY A 221 0.98 2.51 6.74
N TYR A 222 1.25 3.73 6.26
CA TYR A 222 2.41 4.52 6.64
C TYR A 222 2.08 6.00 6.86
N LEU A 223 2.99 6.70 7.54
CA LEU A 223 2.93 8.14 7.74
C LEU A 223 3.72 8.89 6.66
N THR A 224 3.14 9.93 6.07
CA THR A 224 3.79 10.81 5.08
C THR A 224 3.35 12.26 5.24
N THR A 225 3.84 13.13 4.36
CA THR A 225 3.57 14.56 4.32
C THR A 225 2.11 14.84 4.00
N SER A 226 1.48 15.71 4.78
CA SER A 226 0.09 16.12 4.52
C SER A 226 0.00 17.21 3.47
N PHE A 227 -1.12 17.29 2.73
CA PHE A 227 -1.48 18.50 1.98
C PHE A 227 -1.34 19.78 2.82
N ARG A 228 -1.65 19.71 4.12
CA ARG A 228 -1.60 20.84 5.06
C ARG A 228 -0.20 21.38 5.31
N GLU A 229 0.83 20.56 5.11
CA GLU A 229 2.21 20.92 5.41
C GLU A 229 2.88 21.64 4.24
N HIS A 230 2.47 21.33 3.01
CA HIS A 230 3.06 21.86 1.78
C HIS A 230 3.12 23.40 1.74
N PRO A 231 2.06 24.16 2.09
CA PRO A 231 2.14 25.63 2.11
C PRO A 231 3.23 26.16 3.07
N ARG A 232 3.37 25.56 4.25
CA ARG A 232 4.41 25.95 5.22
C ARG A 232 5.80 25.58 4.73
N LEU A 233 5.98 24.38 4.17
CA LEU A 233 7.27 23.91 3.65
C LEU A 233 7.74 24.77 2.48
N ARG A 234 6.83 25.16 1.58
CA ARG A 234 7.09 26.08 0.46
C ARG A 234 7.54 27.46 0.94
N ARG A 235 6.80 28.06 1.89
CA ARG A 235 7.20 29.35 2.50
C ARG A 235 8.56 29.27 3.18
N GLN A 236 8.82 28.21 3.94
CA GLN A 236 10.10 27.99 4.61
C GLN A 236 11.26 27.94 3.61
N ALA A 237 11.06 27.30 2.45
CA ALA A 237 12.09 27.15 1.42
C ALA A 237 12.13 28.31 0.40
N GLY A 238 11.26 29.32 0.53
CA GLY A 238 11.12 30.38 -0.48
C GLY A 238 10.71 29.86 -1.86
N ARG A 239 9.90 28.80 -1.92
CA ARG A 239 9.41 28.16 -3.15
C ARG A 239 7.91 28.36 -3.32
N GLY A 240 7.43 28.25 -4.56
CA GLY A 240 6.01 28.29 -4.91
C GLY A 240 5.64 27.08 -5.78
N ILE A 241 4.34 26.97 -6.10
CA ILE A 241 3.88 26.06 -7.15
C ILE A 241 4.25 26.59 -8.54
N THR A 242 4.06 25.78 -9.58
CA THR A 242 4.21 26.26 -10.96
C THR A 242 3.29 27.47 -11.23
N SER A 243 3.80 28.46 -11.97
CA SER A 243 3.06 29.70 -12.24
C SER A 243 1.74 29.46 -12.96
N SER A 244 1.68 28.45 -13.84
CA SER A 244 0.45 28.05 -14.52
C SER A 244 -0.58 27.50 -13.53
N MET A 245 -0.17 26.64 -12.59
CA MET A 245 -1.06 26.14 -11.55
C MET A 245 -1.51 27.27 -10.63
N GLU A 246 -0.62 28.20 -10.27
CA GLU A 246 -0.95 29.37 -9.46
C GLU A 246 -2.05 30.22 -10.09
N GLN A 247 -1.88 30.58 -11.36
CA GLN A 247 -2.89 31.32 -12.11
C GLN A 247 -4.23 30.58 -12.15
N ARG A 248 -4.18 29.25 -12.34
CA ARG A 248 -5.40 28.44 -12.36
C ARG A 248 -6.09 28.36 -11.01
N MET A 249 -5.33 28.18 -9.92
CA MET A 249 -5.87 28.14 -8.56
C MET A 249 -6.46 29.48 -8.14
N ARG A 250 -5.87 30.61 -8.56
CA ARG A 250 -6.45 31.95 -8.37
C ARG A 250 -7.77 32.10 -9.12
N ALA A 251 -7.83 31.67 -10.39
CA ALA A 251 -9.06 31.70 -11.19
C ALA A 251 -10.19 30.81 -10.61
N LEU A 252 -9.82 29.73 -9.92
CA LEU A 252 -10.76 28.84 -9.22
C LEU A 252 -11.10 29.32 -7.79
N GLY A 253 -10.56 30.45 -7.32
CA GLY A 253 -10.78 30.97 -5.97
C GLY A 253 -10.06 30.21 -4.86
N ALA A 254 -9.20 29.24 -5.20
CA ALA A 254 -8.47 28.40 -4.25
C ALA A 254 -7.19 29.03 -3.70
N MET A 255 -6.80 30.20 -4.21
CA MET A 255 -5.58 30.91 -3.83
C MET A 255 -5.85 32.42 -3.73
N GLY A 256 -5.18 33.07 -2.77
CA GLY A 256 -5.25 34.51 -2.53
C GLY A 256 -4.42 35.34 -3.51
N ASN A 257 -4.57 36.66 -3.41
CA ASN A 257 -3.78 37.60 -4.23
C ASN A 257 -2.30 37.60 -3.86
N ASP A 258 -2.00 37.24 -2.62
CA ASP A 258 -0.69 37.00 -2.02
C ASP A 258 -0.02 35.69 -2.48
N GLY A 259 -0.72 34.83 -3.23
CA GLY A 259 -0.22 33.52 -3.66
C GLY A 259 -0.39 32.43 -2.61
N GLU A 260 -1.04 32.74 -1.48
CA GLU A 260 -1.27 31.75 -0.43
C GLU A 260 -2.53 30.92 -0.72
N PRO A 261 -2.49 29.59 -0.54
CA PRO A 261 -3.67 28.74 -0.65
C PRO A 261 -4.76 29.10 0.35
N LYS A 262 -6.03 28.86 -0.01
CA LYS A 262 -7.21 29.06 0.84
C LYS A 262 -7.85 27.72 1.24
N PRO A 263 -7.28 26.95 2.17
CA PRO A 263 -7.76 25.60 2.47
C PRO A 263 -8.97 25.57 3.42
N THR A 264 -10.05 26.28 3.08
CA THR A 264 -11.29 26.30 3.89
C THR A 264 -12.32 25.28 3.39
N CYS A 265 -13.28 24.91 4.24
CA CYS A 265 -14.45 24.10 3.83
C CYS A 265 -15.12 24.69 2.59
N SER A 266 -15.38 26.01 2.63
CA SER A 266 -16.07 26.72 1.56
C SER A 266 -15.29 26.68 0.26
N THR A 267 -13.97 26.86 0.31
CA THR A 267 -13.12 26.75 -0.89
C THR A 267 -13.13 25.34 -1.48
N VAL A 268 -13.10 24.29 -0.64
CA VAL A 268 -13.19 22.91 -1.11
C VAL A 268 -14.56 22.65 -1.75
N ALA A 269 -15.65 23.12 -1.14
CA ALA A 269 -17.00 23.00 -1.68
C ALA A 269 -17.17 23.76 -3.01
N GLN A 270 -16.57 24.95 -3.14
CA GLN A 270 -16.55 25.73 -4.39
C GLN A 270 -15.78 25.02 -5.50
N LEU A 271 -14.63 24.41 -5.19
CA LEU A 271 -13.90 23.58 -6.15
C LEU A 271 -14.73 22.37 -6.61
N TYR A 272 -15.44 21.72 -5.70
CA TYR A 272 -16.36 20.63 -6.03
C TYR A 272 -17.51 21.11 -6.93
N ALA A 273 -18.10 22.27 -6.63
CA ALA A 273 -19.14 22.88 -7.45
C ALA A 273 -18.63 23.27 -8.85
N ALA A 274 -17.43 23.84 -8.95
CA ALA A 274 -16.79 24.15 -10.22
C ALA A 274 -16.56 22.88 -11.08
N TYR A 275 -16.10 21.79 -10.45
CA TYR A 275 -15.94 20.49 -11.11
C TYR A 275 -17.28 19.93 -11.62
N ALA A 276 -18.32 19.93 -10.79
CA ALA A 276 -19.64 19.43 -11.15
C ALA A 276 -20.28 20.28 -12.27
N LYS A 277 -20.16 21.60 -12.18
CA LYS A 277 -20.64 22.55 -13.19
C LYS A 277 -19.99 22.34 -14.55
N ALA A 278 -18.67 22.19 -14.58
CA ALA A 278 -17.94 21.86 -15.79
C ALA A 278 -18.31 20.47 -16.35
N GLY A 279 -18.84 19.57 -15.50
CA GLY A 279 -19.42 18.29 -15.89
C GLY A 279 -20.87 18.35 -16.40
N GLY A 280 -21.49 19.53 -16.48
CA GLY A 280 -22.86 19.72 -16.98
C GLY A 280 -23.96 19.72 -15.91
N ASP A 281 -23.60 19.78 -14.62
CA ASP A 281 -24.59 19.84 -13.54
C ASP A 281 -25.44 21.12 -13.60
N ARG A 282 -26.76 20.96 -13.70
CA ARG A 282 -27.73 22.05 -13.87
C ARG A 282 -28.23 22.66 -12.55
N ARG A 283 -27.97 22.02 -11.40
CA ARG A 283 -28.36 22.54 -10.07
C ARG A 283 -27.67 23.88 -9.77
N SER A 284 -28.18 24.72 -8.87
CA SER A 284 -27.48 25.98 -8.51
C SER A 284 -26.11 25.69 -7.87
N SER A 285 -25.14 26.60 -8.01
CA SER A 285 -23.81 26.43 -7.40
C SER A 285 -23.91 26.25 -5.88
N SER A 286 -24.76 27.05 -5.22
CA SER A 286 -25.04 26.91 -3.78
C SER A 286 -25.55 25.52 -3.40
N SER A 287 -26.45 24.92 -4.19
CA SER A 287 -26.94 23.56 -3.91
C SER A 287 -25.84 22.49 -4.02
N ILE A 288 -24.91 22.66 -4.96
CA ILE A 288 -23.78 21.74 -5.13
C ILE A 288 -22.72 21.98 -4.04
N GLU A 289 -22.52 23.23 -3.63
CA GLU A 289 -21.64 23.56 -2.50
C GLU A 289 -22.17 22.94 -1.20
N ASP A 290 -23.47 22.96 -0.95
CA ASP A 290 -24.08 22.27 0.21
C ASP A 290 -23.83 20.76 0.18
N GLU A 291 -23.91 20.13 -1.00
CA GLU A 291 -23.50 18.74 -1.18
C GLU A 291 -22.01 18.56 -0.90
N GLY A 292 -21.16 19.46 -1.39
CA GLY A 292 -19.72 19.47 -1.11
C GLY A 292 -19.42 19.52 0.38
N HIS A 293 -20.14 20.35 1.15
CA HIS A 293 -20.00 20.42 2.60
C HIS A 293 -20.40 19.10 3.28
N ARG A 294 -21.52 18.47 2.86
CA ARG A 294 -21.94 17.17 3.40
C ARG A 294 -20.89 16.08 3.14
N ARG A 295 -20.41 15.97 1.90
CA ARG A 295 -19.35 15.01 1.53
C ARG A 295 -18.06 15.26 2.30
N LEU A 296 -17.71 16.53 2.52
CA LEU A 296 -16.53 16.88 3.30
C LEU A 296 -16.67 16.43 4.77
N SER A 297 -17.86 16.57 5.36
CA SER A 297 -18.15 16.04 6.70
C SER A 297 -18.04 14.52 6.76
N GLU A 298 -18.62 13.80 5.79
CA GLU A 298 -18.50 12.32 5.69
C GLU A 298 -17.03 11.88 5.58
N LEU A 299 -16.23 12.59 4.78
CA LEU A 299 -14.80 12.32 4.64
C LEU A 299 -14.04 12.56 5.96
N ARG A 300 -14.39 13.59 6.71
CA ARG A 300 -13.79 13.88 8.03
C ARG A 300 -14.14 12.83 9.08
N GLU A 301 -15.37 12.33 9.08
CA GLU A 301 -15.78 11.21 9.93
C GLU A 301 -14.98 9.93 9.64
N ARG A 302 -14.50 9.80 8.40
CA ARG A 302 -13.61 8.73 7.94
C ARG A 302 -12.11 9.03 8.12
N GLY A 303 -11.76 10.16 8.74
CA GLY A 303 -10.37 10.53 9.05
C GLY A 303 -9.64 11.33 7.96
N PHE A 304 -10.32 11.76 6.90
CA PHE A 304 -9.72 12.61 5.88
C PHE A 304 -9.85 14.09 6.25
N ASP A 305 -8.78 14.66 6.78
CA ASP A 305 -8.74 16.05 7.24
C ASP A 305 -8.55 17.05 6.08
N LEU A 306 -9.61 17.26 5.30
CA LEU A 306 -9.67 18.22 4.19
C LEU A 306 -10.38 19.52 4.60
N GLY A 307 -9.85 20.67 4.17
CA GLY A 307 -10.48 21.98 4.38
C GLY A 307 -10.55 22.43 5.84
N VAL A 308 -9.70 21.87 6.71
CA VAL A 308 -9.68 22.16 8.15
C VAL A 308 -8.79 23.36 8.41
N ALA A 309 -9.35 24.40 9.04
CA ALA A 309 -8.63 25.62 9.40
C ALA A 309 -7.80 25.49 10.68
N ASP A 310 -8.23 24.65 11.64
CA ASP A 310 -7.51 24.36 12.87
C ASP A 310 -6.63 23.09 12.71
N PRO A 311 -5.29 23.22 12.67
CA PRO A 311 -4.41 22.08 12.50
C PRO A 311 -4.39 21.12 13.69
N SER A 312 -4.76 21.59 14.89
CA SER A 312 -4.54 20.88 16.16
C SER A 312 -5.35 19.59 16.27
N ALA A 313 -6.62 19.59 15.87
CA ALA A 313 -7.49 18.41 15.91
C ALA A 313 -6.97 17.29 15.00
N ALA A 314 -6.50 17.64 13.81
CA ALA A 314 -5.95 16.69 12.87
C ALA A 314 -4.57 16.16 13.31
N GLU A 315 -3.73 16.99 13.95
CA GLU A 315 -2.50 16.51 14.59
C GLU A 315 -2.78 15.54 15.74
N ALA A 316 -3.72 15.88 16.63
CA ALA A 316 -4.14 15.01 17.73
C ALA A 316 -4.69 13.66 17.22
N ARG A 317 -5.43 13.67 16.10
CA ARG A 317 -5.92 12.44 15.45
C ARG A 317 -4.78 11.56 14.96
N VAL A 318 -3.79 12.15 14.28
CA VAL A 318 -2.61 11.43 13.80
C VAL A 318 -1.80 10.86 14.96
N ASP A 319 -1.64 11.61 16.05
CA ASP A 319 -0.97 11.14 17.26
C ASP A 319 -1.76 10.00 17.93
N ALA A 320 -3.10 10.06 17.93
CA ALA A 320 -3.95 8.97 18.42
C ALA A 320 -3.84 7.70 17.55
N ILE A 321 -3.82 7.84 16.22
CA ILE A 321 -3.59 6.72 15.28
C ILE A 321 -2.21 6.11 15.53
N TYR A 322 -1.19 6.94 15.70
CA TYR A 322 0.16 6.48 16.00
C TYR A 322 0.24 5.74 17.34
N ALA A 323 -0.33 6.31 18.41
CA ALA A 323 -0.38 5.67 19.72
C ALA A 323 -1.15 4.35 19.70
N HIS A 324 -2.26 4.30 18.95
CA HIS A 324 -3.00 3.06 18.69
C HIS A 324 -2.10 2.02 18.01
N ALA A 325 -1.45 2.39 16.91
CA ALA A 325 -0.60 1.48 16.16
C ALA A 325 0.58 0.97 17.00
N ARG A 326 1.23 1.83 17.80
CA ARG A 326 2.29 1.43 18.72
C ARG A 326 1.82 0.44 19.77
N ARG A 327 0.61 0.58 20.31
CA ARG A 327 0.04 -0.40 21.24
C ARG A 327 -0.28 -1.72 20.54
N ALA A 328 -0.98 -1.66 19.40
CA ALA A 328 -1.38 -2.84 18.62
C ALA A 328 -0.19 -3.71 18.20
N LEU A 329 0.96 -3.10 17.87
CA LEU A 329 2.18 -3.81 17.51
C LEU A 329 2.72 -4.72 18.62
N TYR A 330 2.43 -4.42 19.88
CA TYR A 330 2.88 -5.19 21.04
C TYR A 330 1.73 -5.90 21.77
N ALA A 331 0.53 -5.89 21.20
CA ALA A 331 -0.60 -6.65 21.72
C ALA A 331 -0.36 -8.16 21.58
N SER A 332 -1.01 -8.94 22.43
CA SER A 332 -1.01 -10.40 22.40
C SER A 332 -2.41 -10.95 22.09
N VAL A 333 -2.46 -12.10 21.44
CA VAL A 333 -3.72 -12.79 21.20
C VAL A 333 -4.24 -13.37 22.52
N ASP A 334 -5.51 -13.13 22.81
CA ASP A 334 -6.19 -13.66 23.99
C ASP A 334 -6.58 -15.13 23.74
N GLU A 335 -6.07 -16.03 24.59
CA GLU A 335 -6.34 -17.47 24.53
C GLU A 335 -7.83 -17.80 24.66
N GLY A 336 -8.60 -16.99 25.39
CA GLY A 336 -10.06 -17.11 25.49
C GLY A 336 -10.75 -16.85 24.15
N ILE A 337 -10.26 -15.90 23.35
CA ILE A 337 -10.77 -15.65 21.99
C ILE A 337 -10.50 -16.86 21.08
N ILE A 338 -9.28 -17.43 21.14
CA ILE A 338 -8.92 -18.60 20.35
C ILE A 338 -9.76 -19.81 20.75
N ARG A 339 -9.89 -20.11 22.05
CA ARG A 339 -10.70 -21.22 22.56
C ARG A 339 -12.17 -21.13 22.13
N ASP A 340 -12.72 -19.91 22.10
CA ASP A 340 -14.12 -19.69 21.73
C ASP A 340 -14.35 -19.77 20.21
N ALA A 341 -13.45 -19.19 19.40
CA ALA A 341 -13.60 -19.16 17.95
C ALA A 341 -13.10 -20.43 17.24
N SER A 342 -12.12 -21.12 17.86
CA SER A 342 -11.31 -22.19 17.29
C SER A 342 -11.05 -23.29 18.35
N PRO A 343 -12.09 -24.03 18.78
CA PRO A 343 -12.02 -24.95 19.92
C PRO A 343 -11.07 -26.14 19.72
N ARG A 344 -10.75 -26.49 18.46
CA ARG A 344 -9.71 -27.44 18.09
C ARG A 344 -8.58 -26.68 17.41
N CYS A 345 -7.55 -26.33 18.17
CA CYS A 345 -6.37 -25.68 17.63
C CYS A 345 -5.08 -26.26 18.20
N ILE A 346 -4.00 -26.05 17.45
CA ILE A 346 -2.63 -26.21 17.92
C ILE A 346 -1.94 -24.85 17.86
N GLN A 347 -1.33 -24.45 18.96
CA GLN A 347 -0.51 -23.24 19.01
C GLN A 347 0.93 -23.58 18.67
N VAL A 348 1.53 -22.82 17.76
CA VAL A 348 2.90 -23.00 17.30
C VAL A 348 3.66 -21.69 17.27
N ARG A 349 4.98 -21.77 17.33
CA ARG A 349 5.88 -20.61 17.30
C ARG A 349 6.76 -20.58 16.08
N THR A 350 7.03 -19.37 15.59
CA THR A 350 8.03 -19.13 14.56
C THR A 350 9.45 -19.09 15.15
N THR A 351 10.44 -19.00 14.27
CA THR A 351 11.84 -18.82 14.65
C THR A 351 12.14 -17.46 15.29
N ALA A 352 11.19 -16.52 15.25
CA ALA A 352 11.30 -15.26 15.98
C ALA A 352 11.52 -15.51 17.48
N SER A 353 12.56 -14.89 18.00
CA SER A 353 12.97 -15.02 19.41
C SER A 353 12.18 -14.09 20.33
N SER A 354 11.70 -12.96 19.80
CA SER A 354 10.93 -11.94 20.52
C SER A 354 10.01 -11.18 19.57
N ARG A 355 9.15 -10.31 20.13
CA ARG A 355 8.32 -9.43 19.31
C ARG A 355 9.15 -8.42 18.50
N ASP A 356 10.21 -7.87 19.10
CA ASP A 356 11.09 -6.93 18.41
C ASP A 356 11.85 -7.61 17.26
N ASP A 357 12.29 -8.85 17.46
CA ASP A 357 12.93 -9.66 16.42
C ASP A 357 11.97 -9.92 15.24
N TYR A 358 10.71 -10.27 15.54
CA TYR A 358 9.68 -10.44 14.52
C TYR A 358 9.39 -9.15 13.71
N LEU A 359 9.43 -7.98 14.37
CA LEU A 359 9.19 -6.69 13.72
C LEU A 359 10.39 -6.24 12.87
N ALA A 360 11.63 -6.51 13.30
CA ALA A 360 12.84 -6.07 12.63
C ALA A 360 13.42 -7.08 11.62
N HIS A 361 13.05 -8.36 11.71
CA HIS A 361 13.56 -9.43 10.84
C HIS A 361 12.41 -10.29 10.31
N PRO A 362 11.70 -9.85 9.24
CA PRO A 362 10.55 -10.56 8.68
C PRO A 362 10.77 -12.07 8.45
N PRO A 363 11.93 -12.55 7.93
CA PRO A 363 12.16 -13.99 7.73
C PRO A 363 12.03 -14.85 8.98
N ALA A 364 12.28 -14.29 10.17
CA ALA A 364 12.14 -15.01 11.43
C ALA A 364 10.67 -15.39 11.74
N GLY A 365 9.71 -14.60 11.24
CA GLY A 365 8.28 -14.88 11.31
C GLY A 365 7.75 -15.72 10.14
N GLU A 366 8.57 -16.03 9.14
CA GLU A 366 8.17 -16.85 7.99
C GLU A 366 8.35 -18.35 8.21
N ARG A 367 9.11 -18.73 9.24
CA ARG A 367 9.51 -20.12 9.50
C ARG A 367 9.07 -20.59 10.88
N LEU A 368 8.54 -21.79 10.95
CA LEU A 368 8.28 -22.49 12.20
C LEU A 368 9.57 -22.99 12.85
N ARG A 369 9.58 -23.14 14.18
CA ARG A 369 10.64 -23.89 14.86
C ARG A 369 10.56 -25.36 14.48
N ASP A 370 11.70 -26.06 14.47
CA ASP A 370 11.76 -27.46 14.02
C ASP A 370 10.88 -28.43 14.83
N GLU A 371 10.70 -28.18 16.13
CA GLU A 371 9.78 -28.95 16.97
C GLU A 371 8.32 -28.74 16.56
N GLU A 372 7.94 -27.49 16.31
CA GLU A 372 6.58 -27.09 15.91
C GLU A 372 6.26 -27.61 14.51
N ALA A 373 7.21 -27.50 13.57
CA ALA A 373 7.06 -28.03 12.22
C ALA A 373 6.82 -29.56 12.22
N ARG A 374 7.51 -30.30 13.09
CA ARG A 374 7.29 -31.74 13.27
C ARG A 374 5.91 -32.04 13.85
N ALA A 375 5.43 -31.24 14.81
CA ALA A 375 4.09 -31.39 15.36
C ALA A 375 3.00 -31.15 14.30
N ILE A 376 3.18 -30.13 13.44
CA ILE A 376 2.26 -29.84 12.33
C ILE A 376 2.28 -30.95 11.26
N ALA A 377 3.46 -31.47 10.90
CA ALA A 377 3.56 -32.59 9.95
C ALA A 377 2.86 -33.85 10.44
N ALA A 378 2.78 -34.05 11.76
CA ALA A 378 2.11 -35.19 12.38
C ALA A 378 0.59 -34.96 12.61
N LEU A 379 0.05 -33.79 12.25
CA LEU A 379 -1.33 -33.41 12.56
C LEU A 379 -2.36 -34.32 11.87
N TYR A 380 -2.06 -34.78 10.66
CA TYR A 380 -2.92 -35.65 9.88
C TYR A 380 -2.17 -36.95 9.55
N SER A 381 -2.54 -38.05 10.20
CA SER A 381 -2.03 -39.39 9.92
C SER A 381 -2.85 -40.14 8.87
N GLY A 382 -3.90 -39.50 8.32
CA GLY A 382 -4.86 -40.08 7.37
C GLY A 382 -5.08 -39.19 6.16
N GLN A 383 -6.30 -38.69 5.96
CA GLN A 383 -6.67 -37.91 4.80
C GLN A 383 -6.23 -36.43 4.93
N GLU A 384 -5.46 -35.95 3.97
CA GLU A 384 -5.04 -34.53 3.89
C GLU A 384 -6.27 -33.59 3.82
N PRO A 385 -6.25 -32.45 4.53
CA PRO A 385 -7.29 -31.44 4.39
C PRO A 385 -7.29 -30.85 2.97
N GLN A 386 -8.49 -30.63 2.39
CA GLN A 386 -8.57 -29.83 1.17
C GLN A 386 -8.27 -28.36 1.49
N VAL A 387 -8.77 -27.88 2.64
CA VAL A 387 -8.59 -26.50 3.11
C VAL A 387 -8.03 -26.52 4.53
N GLN A 388 -6.86 -25.91 4.73
CA GLN A 388 -6.29 -25.67 6.06
C GLN A 388 -6.49 -24.20 6.45
N ILE A 389 -6.98 -23.97 7.66
CA ILE A 389 -7.06 -22.63 8.25
C ILE A 389 -5.85 -22.41 9.15
N VAL A 390 -5.21 -21.26 8.98
CA VAL A 390 -4.09 -20.78 9.78
C VAL A 390 -4.47 -19.42 10.33
N ILE A 391 -4.17 -19.17 11.60
CA ILE A 391 -4.48 -17.93 12.30
C ILE A 391 -3.16 -17.39 12.85
N SER A 392 -2.86 -16.11 12.64
CA SER A 392 -1.70 -15.48 13.26
C SER A 392 -2.02 -14.09 13.77
N ASP A 393 -1.32 -13.72 14.84
CA ASP A 393 -1.35 -12.36 15.39
C ASP A 393 -0.91 -11.31 14.36
N GLY A 394 0.01 -11.68 13.46
CA GLY A 394 0.52 -10.77 12.44
C GLY A 394 1.15 -9.53 13.06
N LEU A 395 0.84 -8.35 12.53
CA LEU A 395 1.31 -7.08 13.07
C LEU A 395 0.33 -6.46 14.08
N ASN A 396 -0.85 -7.05 14.26
CA ASN A 396 -1.88 -6.51 15.15
C ASN A 396 -2.73 -7.64 15.76
N ALA A 397 -2.37 -8.07 16.97
CA ALA A 397 -3.10 -9.12 17.67
C ALA A 397 -4.52 -8.69 18.09
N ASP A 398 -4.77 -7.38 18.30
CA ASP A 398 -6.09 -6.88 18.68
C ASP A 398 -7.12 -7.11 17.55
N ALA A 399 -6.67 -7.16 16.29
CA ALA A 399 -7.54 -7.52 15.17
C ALA A 399 -8.07 -8.97 15.30
N ILE A 400 -7.23 -9.89 15.78
CA ILE A 400 -7.65 -11.27 16.07
C ILE A 400 -8.63 -11.27 17.24
N ASN A 401 -8.28 -10.55 18.31
CA ASN A 401 -9.07 -10.50 19.54
C ASN A 401 -10.50 -9.97 19.30
N GLU A 402 -10.64 -8.98 18.42
CA GLU A 402 -11.93 -8.35 18.17
C GLU A 402 -12.75 -9.04 17.08
N GLN A 403 -12.12 -9.53 16.02
CA GLN A 403 -12.83 -9.90 14.79
C GLN A 403 -12.99 -11.42 14.60
N LEU A 404 -12.12 -12.24 15.19
CA LEU A 404 -12.05 -13.68 14.89
C LEU A 404 -13.36 -14.42 15.19
N ARG A 405 -14.04 -14.09 16.32
CA ARG A 405 -15.32 -14.70 16.72
C ARG A 405 -16.43 -14.49 15.69
N ALA A 406 -16.42 -13.35 15.01
CA ALA A 406 -17.41 -12.99 14.00
C ALA A 406 -17.08 -13.55 12.60
N LEU A 407 -15.80 -13.87 12.35
CA LEU A 407 -15.31 -14.34 11.05
C LEU A 407 -15.27 -15.87 10.94
N LEU A 408 -14.64 -16.54 11.89
CA LEU A 408 -14.19 -17.93 11.73
C LEU A 408 -15.33 -18.96 11.75
N PRO A 409 -16.29 -18.93 12.71
CA PRO A 409 -17.38 -19.91 12.73
C PRO A 409 -18.29 -19.84 11.48
N PRO A 410 -18.73 -18.65 11.00
CA PRO A 410 -19.47 -18.55 9.74
C PRO A 410 -18.67 -19.06 8.53
N LEU A 411 -17.38 -18.72 8.45
CA LEU A 411 -16.51 -19.20 7.37
C LEU A 411 -16.43 -20.73 7.35
N ARG A 412 -16.20 -21.37 8.50
CA ARG A 412 -16.16 -22.83 8.62
C ARG A 412 -17.47 -23.46 8.15
N ARG A 413 -18.62 -22.92 8.58
CA ARG A 413 -19.94 -23.40 8.13
C ARG A 413 -20.08 -23.29 6.62
N LEU A 414 -19.77 -22.13 6.03
CA LEU A 414 -19.88 -21.91 4.58
C LEU A 414 -19.01 -22.88 3.76
N LEU A 415 -17.79 -23.16 4.21
CA LEU A 415 -16.89 -24.11 3.55
C LEU A 415 -17.45 -25.55 3.64
N SER A 416 -17.96 -25.94 4.81
CA SER A 416 -18.58 -27.27 5.00
C SER A 416 -19.87 -27.44 4.19
N ASP A 417 -20.72 -26.41 4.13
CA ASP A 417 -21.97 -26.42 3.35
C ASP A 417 -21.68 -26.53 1.84
N GLN A 418 -20.51 -26.05 1.38
CA GLN A 418 -19.99 -26.25 0.03
C GLN A 418 -19.31 -27.61 -0.19
N GLY A 419 -19.37 -28.51 0.80
CA GLY A 419 -18.76 -29.85 0.74
C GLY A 419 -17.23 -29.85 0.76
N ARG A 420 -16.59 -28.79 1.28
CA ARG A 420 -15.12 -28.72 1.37
C ARG A 420 -14.62 -29.47 2.60
N HIS A 421 -13.59 -30.30 2.42
CA HIS A 421 -12.90 -30.96 3.53
C HIS A 421 -11.98 -29.95 4.23
N VAL A 422 -12.48 -29.30 5.29
CA VAL A 422 -11.71 -28.36 6.11
C VAL A 422 -11.00 -29.11 7.22
N GLY A 423 -9.72 -28.80 7.45
CA GLY A 423 -8.94 -29.36 8.55
C GLY A 423 -9.62 -29.22 9.91
N GLU A 424 -9.63 -30.30 10.68
CA GLU A 424 -10.29 -30.35 12.00
C GLU A 424 -9.61 -29.50 13.07
N THR A 425 -8.32 -29.21 12.89
CA THR A 425 -7.48 -28.45 13.81
C THR A 425 -6.96 -27.20 13.13
N ASP A 426 -7.30 -26.04 13.68
CA ASP A 426 -6.74 -24.75 13.27
C ASP A 426 -5.30 -24.60 13.77
N VAL A 427 -4.42 -24.04 12.95
CA VAL A 427 -3.03 -23.75 13.35
C VAL A 427 -2.92 -22.29 13.76
N VAL A 428 -2.62 -22.04 15.03
CA VAL A 428 -2.46 -20.69 15.59
C VAL A 428 -0.98 -20.38 15.73
N VAL A 429 -0.48 -19.48 14.90
CA VAL A 429 0.94 -19.12 14.82
C VAL A 429 1.21 -17.84 15.59
N GLN A 430 2.08 -17.92 16.59
CA GLN A 430 2.61 -16.73 17.26
C GLN A 430 3.74 -16.10 16.43
N ASN A 431 3.67 -14.79 16.22
CA ASN A 431 4.60 -14.02 15.38
C ASN A 431 4.68 -14.58 13.94
N GLY A 432 3.52 -14.88 13.35
CA GLY A 432 3.41 -15.47 12.00
C GLY A 432 3.36 -14.42 10.88
N ARG A 433 4.22 -14.56 9.87
CA ARG A 433 4.07 -13.90 8.56
C ARG A 433 3.31 -14.81 7.61
N VAL A 434 2.81 -14.25 6.49
CA VAL A 434 2.01 -15.00 5.49
C VAL A 434 2.70 -16.30 5.05
N ARG A 435 4.03 -16.28 4.84
CA ARG A 435 4.83 -17.45 4.42
C ARG A 435 4.89 -18.59 5.44
N ALA A 436 4.66 -18.32 6.73
CA ALA A 436 4.49 -19.41 7.70
C ALA A 436 3.28 -20.29 7.33
N GLY A 437 2.24 -19.68 6.75
CA GLY A 437 1.10 -20.40 6.18
C GLY A 437 1.47 -21.28 4.98
N TYR A 438 2.47 -20.91 4.18
CA TYR A 438 2.94 -21.73 3.06
C TYR A 438 3.70 -22.96 3.55
N GLU A 439 4.55 -22.79 4.56
CA GLU A 439 5.23 -23.90 5.22
C GLU A 439 4.21 -24.87 5.84
N ILE A 440 3.22 -24.35 6.57
CA ILE A 440 2.13 -25.16 7.14
C ILE A 440 1.37 -25.90 6.03
N GLY A 441 1.01 -25.24 4.93
CA GLY A 441 0.34 -25.86 3.78
C GLY A 441 1.12 -27.05 3.22
N GLY A 442 2.45 -26.92 3.12
CA GLY A 442 3.34 -27.99 2.70
C GLY A 442 3.42 -29.14 3.70
N LEU A 443 3.50 -28.84 5.00
CA LEU A 443 3.60 -29.84 6.07
C LEU A 443 2.33 -30.69 6.20
N VAL A 444 1.14 -30.10 6.01
CA VAL A 444 -0.14 -30.81 6.13
C VAL A 444 -0.68 -31.33 4.80
N GLY A 445 -0.02 -31.03 3.69
CA GLY A 445 -0.48 -31.40 2.34
C GLY A 445 -1.76 -30.69 1.90
N ALA A 446 -2.09 -29.51 2.43
CA ALA A 446 -3.35 -28.84 2.09
C ALA A 446 -3.41 -28.45 0.61
N ALA A 447 -4.59 -28.54 -0.04
CA ALA A 447 -4.76 -27.96 -1.37
C ALA A 447 -4.88 -26.44 -1.33
N VAL A 448 -5.54 -25.89 -0.30
CA VAL A 448 -5.71 -24.46 -0.07
C VAL A 448 -5.36 -24.13 1.38
N VAL A 449 -4.59 -23.06 1.59
CA VAL A 449 -4.42 -22.43 2.90
C VAL A 449 -5.20 -21.13 2.95
N ILE A 450 -6.03 -20.96 3.97
CA ILE A 450 -6.63 -19.69 4.37
C ILE A 450 -5.86 -19.19 5.60
N HIS A 451 -5.02 -18.18 5.43
CA HIS A 451 -4.26 -17.59 6.52
C HIS A 451 -4.92 -16.29 6.97
N VAL A 452 -5.62 -16.33 8.10
CA VAL A 452 -6.20 -15.16 8.78
C VAL A 452 -5.13 -14.51 9.64
N ILE A 453 -4.87 -13.22 9.44
CA ILE A 453 -3.72 -12.52 10.02
C ILE A 453 -4.06 -11.07 10.37
N GLY A 454 -3.55 -10.60 11.52
CA GLY A 454 -3.61 -9.19 11.92
C GLY A 454 -2.81 -8.29 10.99
N GLU A 455 -3.47 -7.28 10.40
CA GLU A 455 -2.84 -6.35 9.46
C GLU A 455 -1.85 -5.39 10.13
N ARG A 456 -1.04 -4.72 9.31
CA ARG A 456 -0.25 -3.58 9.77
C ARG A 456 -1.20 -2.50 10.33
N PRO A 457 -1.07 -2.08 11.59
CA PRO A 457 -1.90 -1.01 12.11
C PRO A 457 -1.53 0.34 11.47
N GLY A 458 -2.52 1.19 11.24
CA GLY A 458 -2.30 2.52 10.64
C GLY A 458 -3.56 3.32 10.30
N THR A 459 -4.72 2.68 10.33
CA THR A 459 -6.03 3.30 10.11
C THR A 459 -6.72 3.78 11.39
N GLY A 460 -6.14 3.45 12.56
CA GLY A 460 -6.81 3.57 13.86
C GLY A 460 -7.85 2.48 14.13
N LEU A 461 -7.90 1.44 13.27
CA LEU A 461 -8.75 0.26 13.41
C LEU A 461 -7.89 -1.00 13.58
N ASN A 462 -8.51 -2.03 14.15
CA ASN A 462 -7.93 -3.36 14.30
C ASN A 462 -8.45 -4.30 13.20
N THR A 463 -7.84 -4.22 12.02
CA THR A 463 -8.27 -4.94 10.81
C THR A 463 -7.58 -6.29 10.64
N LEU A 464 -8.35 -7.29 10.19
CA LEU A 464 -7.85 -8.59 9.74
C LEU A 464 -7.75 -8.65 8.22
N SER A 465 -6.82 -9.48 7.75
CA SER A 465 -6.75 -9.95 6.37
C SER A 465 -6.88 -11.47 6.32
N ALA A 466 -7.37 -11.99 5.19
CA ALA A 466 -7.31 -13.40 4.85
C ALA A 466 -6.51 -13.60 3.56
N TYR A 467 -5.41 -14.35 3.64
CA TYR A 467 -4.56 -14.73 2.53
C TYR A 467 -4.91 -16.15 2.08
N VAL A 468 -5.47 -16.29 0.88
CA VAL A 468 -5.95 -17.56 0.33
C VAL A 468 -5.02 -18.02 -0.78
N THR A 469 -4.35 -19.16 -0.58
CA THR A 469 -3.28 -19.64 -1.46
C THR A 469 -3.54 -21.07 -1.91
N PHE A 470 -3.39 -21.34 -3.21
CA PHE A 470 -3.50 -22.67 -3.79
C PHE A 470 -2.13 -23.35 -3.88
N GLY A 471 -2.07 -24.54 -3.30
CA GLY A 471 -0.85 -25.31 -3.10
C GLY A 471 -0.61 -26.41 -4.12
N ARG A 472 -1.40 -26.51 -5.19
CA ARG A 472 -1.24 -27.57 -6.20
C ARG A 472 -0.83 -27.03 -7.57
N ASP A 473 0.00 -27.79 -8.29
CA ASP A 473 0.33 -27.51 -9.68
C ASP A 473 -0.74 -28.05 -10.64
N GLU A 474 -0.47 -27.90 -11.95
CA GLU A 474 -1.37 -28.38 -13.01
C GLU A 474 -1.56 -29.90 -12.98
N SER A 475 -0.55 -30.65 -12.55
CA SER A 475 -0.59 -32.11 -12.39
C SER A 475 -1.26 -32.56 -11.08
N GLY A 476 -1.53 -31.63 -10.15
CA GLY A 476 -2.09 -31.91 -8.84
C GLY A 476 -1.08 -32.25 -7.75
N HIS A 477 0.22 -32.14 -8.04
CA HIS A 477 1.25 -32.29 -7.03
C HIS A 477 1.35 -31.03 -6.17
N SER A 478 1.89 -31.18 -4.97
CA SER A 478 2.17 -30.05 -4.09
C SER A 478 3.20 -29.12 -4.74
N ARG A 479 2.89 -27.82 -4.79
CA ARG A 479 3.82 -26.73 -5.15
C ARG A 479 4.17 -25.85 -3.96
N TRP A 480 3.83 -26.29 -2.74
CA TRP A 480 4.22 -25.57 -1.53
C TRP A 480 5.73 -25.55 -1.41
N ARG A 481 6.26 -24.35 -1.19
CA ARG A 481 7.67 -24.11 -0.95
C ARG A 481 7.82 -22.84 -0.13
N ARG A 482 8.91 -22.73 0.63
CA ARG A 482 9.15 -21.59 1.53
C ARG A 482 9.29 -20.26 0.77
N ASP A 483 9.79 -20.33 -0.45
CA ASP A 483 9.98 -19.23 -1.40
C ASP A 483 8.85 -19.18 -2.45
N LEU A 484 7.64 -19.64 -2.11
CA LEU A 484 6.49 -19.47 -2.98
C LEU A 484 6.20 -17.97 -3.10
N ASP A 485 6.07 -17.50 -4.33
CA ASP A 485 5.81 -16.10 -4.60
C ASP A 485 4.43 -15.68 -4.08
N HIS A 486 4.34 -14.50 -3.47
CA HIS A 486 3.07 -13.92 -3.01
C HIS A 486 2.09 -13.67 -4.15
N ALA A 487 2.55 -13.58 -5.40
CA ALA A 487 1.70 -13.56 -6.60
C ALA A 487 0.79 -14.79 -6.71
N ALA A 488 1.09 -15.88 -5.99
CA ALA A 488 0.22 -17.05 -5.88
C ALA A 488 -0.90 -16.91 -4.84
N THR A 489 -1.03 -15.77 -4.15
CA THR A 489 -1.97 -15.60 -3.04
C THR A 489 -3.02 -14.52 -3.34
N THR A 490 -4.28 -14.83 -3.10
CA THR A 490 -5.38 -13.85 -3.15
C THR A 490 -5.62 -13.30 -1.75
N ALA A 491 -5.59 -11.98 -1.59
CA ALA A 491 -5.79 -11.32 -0.30
C ALA A 491 -7.19 -10.69 -0.21
N ILE A 492 -7.87 -10.92 0.91
CA ILE A 492 -9.12 -10.23 1.30
C ILE A 492 -8.80 -9.40 2.55
N CYS A 493 -8.68 -8.09 2.37
CA CYS A 493 -8.18 -7.17 3.41
C CYS A 493 -9.27 -6.29 4.03
N GLY A 494 -8.90 -5.56 5.08
CA GLY A 494 -9.73 -4.56 5.75
C GLY A 494 -10.92 -5.15 6.50
N ILE A 495 -10.82 -6.39 6.96
CA ILE A 495 -11.91 -7.08 7.66
C ILE A 495 -12.11 -6.44 9.04
N HIS A 496 -13.21 -5.69 9.17
CA HIS A 496 -13.61 -4.92 10.35
C HIS A 496 -15.04 -4.35 10.12
N PRO A 497 -15.87 -4.13 11.15
CA PRO A 497 -17.24 -3.60 10.99
C PRO A 497 -17.34 -2.24 10.28
N LYS A 498 -16.32 -1.39 10.42
CA LYS A 498 -16.17 -0.10 9.70
C LYS A 498 -15.43 -0.21 8.35
N GLY A 499 -14.97 -1.40 7.99
CA GLY A 499 -14.33 -1.74 6.72
C GLY A 499 -15.18 -2.77 5.99
N LYS A 500 -14.60 -3.94 5.69
CA LYS A 500 -15.34 -5.11 5.22
C LYS A 500 -15.89 -5.89 6.43
N PRO A 501 -17.21 -5.96 6.66
CA PRO A 501 -17.75 -6.66 7.83
C PRO A 501 -17.34 -8.15 7.86
N PRO A 502 -17.02 -8.73 9.04
CA PRO A 502 -16.55 -10.12 9.14
C PRO A 502 -17.43 -11.15 8.44
N GLN A 503 -18.75 -11.00 8.48
CA GLN A 503 -19.69 -11.91 7.81
C GLN A 503 -19.57 -11.82 6.28
N ALA A 504 -19.51 -10.61 5.73
CA ALA A 504 -19.31 -10.41 4.29
C ALA A 504 -17.94 -10.94 3.84
N ALA A 505 -16.91 -10.77 4.68
CA ALA A 505 -15.58 -11.34 4.44
C ALA A 505 -15.60 -12.87 4.43
N ALA A 506 -16.31 -13.52 5.36
CA ALA A 506 -16.45 -14.98 5.39
C ALA A 506 -17.05 -15.53 4.08
N GLU A 507 -18.10 -14.88 3.57
CA GLU A 507 -18.71 -15.25 2.29
C GLU A 507 -17.75 -15.05 1.11
N GLU A 508 -17.02 -13.93 1.09
CA GLU A 508 -16.06 -13.62 0.03
C GLU A 508 -14.88 -14.60 0.03
N ILE A 509 -14.37 -14.97 1.20
CA ILE A 509 -13.34 -16.00 1.36
C ILE A 509 -13.87 -17.35 0.84
N ALA A 510 -15.07 -17.77 1.25
CA ALA A 510 -15.65 -19.04 0.80
C ALA A 510 -15.87 -19.07 -0.72
N ARG A 511 -16.39 -17.98 -1.32
CA ARG A 511 -16.51 -17.83 -2.78
C ARG A 511 -15.14 -17.89 -3.47
N THR A 512 -14.14 -17.26 -2.88
CA THR A 512 -12.76 -17.26 -3.40
C THR A 512 -12.17 -18.67 -3.38
N VAL A 513 -12.34 -19.41 -2.29
CA VAL A 513 -11.91 -20.82 -2.18
C VAL A 513 -12.59 -21.69 -3.24
N ALA A 514 -13.90 -21.53 -3.43
CA ALA A 514 -14.63 -22.28 -4.45
C ALA A 514 -14.06 -22.03 -5.87
N ARG A 515 -13.81 -20.75 -6.22
CA ARG A 515 -13.20 -20.36 -7.50
C ARG A 515 -11.78 -20.87 -7.65
N ILE A 516 -10.98 -20.80 -6.59
CA ILE A 516 -9.60 -21.31 -6.58
C ILE A 516 -9.59 -22.81 -6.89
N LEU A 517 -10.48 -23.58 -6.27
CA LEU A 517 -10.57 -25.02 -6.48
C LEU A 517 -11.10 -25.39 -7.88
N GLU A 518 -12.05 -24.61 -8.41
CA GLU A 518 -12.59 -24.78 -9.76
C GLU A 518 -11.54 -24.46 -10.84
N GLN A 519 -10.89 -23.30 -10.74
CA GLN A 519 -9.90 -22.84 -11.74
C GLN A 519 -8.51 -23.42 -11.51
N ARG A 520 -8.26 -24.05 -10.35
CA ARG A 520 -6.95 -24.55 -9.89
C ARG A 520 -5.87 -23.48 -9.93
N LYS A 521 -6.23 -22.25 -9.59
CA LYS A 521 -5.37 -21.04 -9.64
C LYS A 521 -5.70 -20.14 -8.46
N SER A 522 -4.73 -19.37 -7.98
CA SER A 522 -4.90 -18.34 -6.95
C SER A 522 -3.99 -17.14 -7.24
N GLY A 523 -4.16 -16.05 -6.49
CA GLY A 523 -3.41 -14.82 -6.67
C GLY A 523 -3.65 -14.17 -8.04
N VAL A 524 -2.59 -13.65 -8.67
CA VAL A 524 -2.68 -12.91 -9.94
C VAL A 524 -3.22 -13.76 -11.10
N ALA A 525 -3.09 -15.09 -11.00
CA ALA A 525 -3.55 -16.02 -12.02
C ALA A 525 -5.06 -16.34 -11.91
N LEU A 526 -5.71 -15.97 -10.79
CA LEU A 526 -7.13 -16.19 -10.58
C LEU A 526 -7.95 -15.11 -11.30
N LYS A 527 -8.71 -15.49 -12.33
CA LYS A 527 -9.50 -14.53 -13.11
C LYS A 527 -10.74 -14.09 -12.33
N ALA A 528 -11.02 -12.78 -12.31
CA ALA A 528 -12.32 -12.26 -11.92
C ALA A 528 -13.40 -12.77 -12.91
N ASN A 529 -14.62 -12.96 -12.40
CA ASN A 529 -15.78 -13.28 -13.25
C ASN A 529 -16.36 -12.01 -13.84
#